data_AF-A0A0B4FR43-F1
#
_entry.id   AF-A0A0B4FR43-F1
#
_cell.length_a   1.000
_cell.length_b   1.000
_cell.length_c   1.000
_cell.angle_alpha   90.00
_cell.angle_beta   90.00
_cell.angle_gamma   90.00
#
_symmetry.space_group_name_H-M   'P 1'
#
loop_
_entity.id
_entity.type
_entity.pdbx_description
1 polymer ?
#
loop_
_entity_poly.entity_id
_entity_poly.type
_entity_poly.pdbx_seq_one_letter_code
_entity_poly.pdbx_strand_id
1 'polypeptide(L)'
;MSGDYTVGRVAVPDTAASMHSAHETQPIVLTSFMDLMFQFSPLLGAGAGFGSMPSLLMPSAIGDVGISTRPPNTPSESVRVVAAGRLGRQSPGSASFCIGAWHAVCGEPVVIMEDFKTSPVKGGMGADQKPRLPCYKLE
;
A
#
# COMPACT_ATOMS: atom_id res chain seq x y z
N MET A 1 19.21 -8.21 -12.60
CA MET A 1 18.36 -7.04 -12.33
C MET A 1 17.53 -7.36 -11.09
N SER A 2 17.91 -6.86 -9.91
CA SER A 2 17.18 -7.11 -8.67
C SER A 2 16.01 -6.11 -8.62
N GLY A 3 14.78 -6.60 -8.51
CA GLY A 3 13.55 -5.83 -8.70
C GLY A 3 13.28 -4.87 -7.55
N ASP A 4 13.51 -3.57 -7.79
CA ASP A 4 13.12 -2.46 -6.90
C ASP A 4 11.72 -1.92 -7.21
N TYR A 5 10.93 -2.67 -7.98
CA TYR A 5 9.61 -2.27 -8.43
C TYR A 5 8.62 -3.44 -8.44
N THR A 6 7.34 -3.12 -8.33
CA THR A 6 6.22 -4.04 -8.38
C THR A 6 5.17 -3.47 -9.33
N VAL A 7 4.50 -4.36 -10.05
CA VAL A 7 3.48 -4.01 -11.03
C VAL A 7 2.25 -4.84 -10.76
N GLY A 8 1.08 -4.22 -10.84
CA GLY A 8 -0.16 -4.87 -10.51
C GLY A 8 -1.35 -4.13 -11.09
N ARG A 9 -2.54 -4.61 -10.73
CA ARG A 9 -3.81 -4.03 -11.13
C ARG A 9 -4.61 -3.71 -9.88
N VAL A 10 -5.09 -2.49 -9.80
CA VAL A 10 -6.01 -2.05 -8.74
C VAL A 10 -7.34 -1.76 -9.41
N ALA A 11 -8.41 -2.36 -8.88
CA ALA A 11 -9.77 -2.10 -9.32
C ALA A 11 -10.49 -1.26 -8.25
N VAL A 12 -11.37 -0.37 -8.71
CA VAL A 12 -12.23 0.43 -7.86
C VAL A 12 -13.18 -0.52 -7.11
N PRO A 13 -13.16 -0.51 -5.76
CA PRO A 13 -14.09 -1.31 -4.96
C PRO A 13 -15.54 -0.84 -5.11
N ASP A 14 -16.48 -1.77 -4.98
CA ASP A 14 -17.90 -1.45 -4.82
C ASP A 14 -18.19 -1.21 -3.32
N THR A 15 -17.94 0.02 -2.87
CA THR A 15 -18.16 0.42 -1.47
C THR A 15 -19.63 0.63 -1.16
N ALA A 16 -20.41 1.15 -2.10
CA ALA A 16 -21.87 1.28 -2.00
C ALA A 16 -22.57 -0.04 -1.62
N ALA A 17 -22.14 -1.19 -2.18
CA ALA A 17 -22.71 -2.50 -1.85
C ALA A 17 -22.59 -2.87 -0.35
N SER A 18 -21.64 -2.28 0.37
CA SER A 18 -21.40 -2.53 1.79
C SER A 18 -22.05 -1.51 2.73
N MET A 19 -22.64 -0.44 2.21
CA MET A 19 -23.25 0.63 3.01
C MET A 19 -24.72 0.35 3.34
N HIS A 20 -25.13 0.70 4.55
CA HIS A 20 -26.57 0.73 4.88
C HIS A 20 -27.28 1.71 3.92
N SER A 21 -28.29 1.21 3.22
CA SER A 21 -29.06 1.92 2.17
C SER A 21 -28.36 2.08 0.81
N ALA A 22 -27.21 1.43 0.58
CA ALA A 22 -26.48 1.46 -0.70
C ALA A 22 -26.17 2.87 -1.24
N HIS A 23 -26.16 3.86 -0.35
CA HIS A 23 -25.93 5.24 -0.72
C HIS A 23 -24.48 5.62 -0.46
N GLU A 24 -23.76 5.96 -1.53
CA GLU A 24 -22.40 6.47 -1.46
C GLU A 24 -22.37 7.88 -2.07
N THR A 25 -21.78 8.83 -1.34
CA THR A 25 -21.48 10.16 -1.89
C THR A 25 -20.43 10.00 -2.98
N GLN A 26 -20.54 10.69 -4.12
CA GLN A 26 -19.52 10.65 -5.17
C GLN A 26 -18.35 11.60 -4.86
N PRO A 27 -17.19 11.11 -4.38
CA PRO A 27 -16.02 11.95 -4.21
C PRO A 27 -15.30 12.16 -5.56
N ILE A 28 -14.38 13.11 -5.58
CA ILE A 28 -13.45 13.29 -6.72
C ILE A 28 -12.62 12.01 -6.91
N VAL A 29 -12.13 11.41 -5.82
CA VAL A 29 -11.47 10.11 -5.82
C VAL A 29 -12.03 9.28 -4.68
N LEU A 30 -12.36 8.02 -4.95
CA LEU A 30 -12.80 7.08 -3.93
C LEU A 30 -11.66 6.83 -2.94
N THR A 31 -11.93 7.02 -1.66
CA THR A 31 -10.95 6.81 -0.59
C THR A 31 -10.49 5.35 -0.53
N SER A 32 -11.39 4.41 -0.82
CA SER A 32 -11.10 2.99 -0.95
C SER A 32 -10.11 2.70 -2.09
N PHE A 33 -10.22 3.43 -3.21
CA PHE A 33 -9.27 3.33 -4.31
C PHE A 33 -7.88 3.86 -3.91
N MET A 34 -7.80 5.02 -3.25
CA MET A 34 -6.52 5.56 -2.76
C MET A 34 -5.89 4.67 -1.69
N ASP A 35 -6.69 4.08 -0.81
CA ASP A 35 -6.19 3.17 0.21
C ASP A 35 -5.53 1.93 -0.42
N LEU A 36 -6.13 1.35 -1.46
CA LEU A 36 -5.51 0.26 -2.23
C LEU A 36 -4.18 0.67 -2.87
N MET A 37 -4.05 1.93 -3.30
CA MET A 37 -2.79 2.46 -3.81
C MET A 37 -1.71 2.52 -2.72
N PHE A 38 -2.08 2.94 -1.50
CA PHE A 38 -1.17 2.94 -0.36
C PHE A 38 -0.76 1.52 0.05
N GLN A 39 -1.70 0.57 0.04
CA GLN A 39 -1.44 -0.84 0.35
C GLN A 39 -0.57 -1.52 -0.71
N PHE A 40 -0.46 -0.94 -1.91
CA PHE A 40 0.36 -1.50 -2.98
C PHE A 40 1.88 -1.36 -2.71
N SER A 41 2.31 -0.33 -1.98
CA SER A 41 3.74 -0.08 -1.76
C SER A 41 4.42 -1.01 -0.73
N PRO A 42 3.81 -1.39 0.41
CA PRO A 42 4.40 -2.35 1.34
C PRO A 42 4.59 -3.75 0.73
N LEU A 43 3.81 -4.09 -0.31
CA LEU A 43 3.96 -5.34 -1.06
C LEU A 43 5.31 -5.45 -1.77
N LEU A 44 5.99 -4.32 -2.07
CA LEU A 44 7.35 -4.29 -2.62
C LEU A 44 8.40 -4.90 -1.70
N GLY A 45 8.26 -4.66 -0.39
CA GLY A 45 9.31 -4.91 0.59
C GLY A 45 9.07 -6.12 1.48
N ALA A 46 7.80 -6.39 1.81
CA ALA A 46 7.43 -7.48 2.71
C ALA A 46 7.05 -8.76 1.97
N GLY A 47 6.79 -8.68 0.66
CA GLY A 47 6.47 -9.79 -0.24
C GLY A 47 5.25 -10.62 0.18
N ALA A 48 4.34 -10.85 -0.77
CA ALA A 48 3.47 -12.00 -0.69
C ALA A 48 4.34 -13.29 -0.74
N GLY A 49 4.83 -13.75 0.42
CA GLY A 49 5.66 -14.94 0.54
C GLY A 49 6.89 -14.86 1.46
N PHE A 50 7.29 -13.69 1.97
CA PHE A 50 8.44 -13.59 2.89
C PHE A 50 8.07 -13.65 4.38
N GLY A 51 6.80 -13.90 4.68
CA GLY A 51 6.37 -14.48 5.96
C GLY A 51 6.41 -13.59 7.20
N SER A 52 6.88 -12.34 7.12
CA SER A 52 6.80 -11.44 8.28
C SER A 52 6.97 -9.98 7.85
N MET A 53 5.88 -9.20 7.95
CA MET A 53 5.99 -7.76 8.12
C MET A 53 6.07 -7.54 9.65
N PRO A 54 7.26 -7.29 10.21
CA PRO A 54 7.47 -7.29 11.67
C PRO A 54 6.75 -6.14 12.38
N SER A 55 6.30 -5.13 11.63
CA SER A 55 5.58 -3.97 12.11
C SER A 55 4.57 -3.50 11.07
N LEU A 56 3.40 -3.06 11.52
CA LEU A 56 2.44 -2.39 10.64
C LEU A 56 3.04 -1.08 10.12
N LEU A 57 3.30 -1.01 8.80
CA LEU A 57 3.74 0.19 8.12
C LEU A 57 2.51 1.02 7.74
N MET A 58 2.45 2.25 8.24
CA MET A 58 1.40 3.20 7.88
C MET A 58 1.95 4.32 7.00
N PRO A 59 1.13 4.85 6.08
CA PRO A 59 1.43 6.11 5.40
C PRO A 59 1.71 7.20 6.45
N SER A 60 2.78 7.95 6.24
CA SER A 60 3.26 8.96 7.20
C SER A 60 3.39 10.34 6.57
N ALA A 61 3.81 10.40 5.31
CA ALA A 61 3.89 11.63 4.54
C ALA A 61 3.85 11.30 3.04
N ILE A 62 3.41 12.28 2.24
CA ILE A 62 3.49 12.25 0.78
C ILE A 62 4.15 13.57 0.38
N GLY A 63 5.20 13.52 -0.44
CA GLY A 63 5.86 14.73 -0.92
C GLY A 63 5.01 15.46 -1.94
N ASP A 64 4.62 14.74 -3.00
CA ASP A 64 3.74 15.25 -4.04
C ASP A 64 2.70 14.21 -4.45
N VAL A 65 1.50 14.69 -4.80
CA VAL A 65 0.42 13.85 -5.32
C VAL A 65 -0.25 14.55 -6.50
N GLY A 66 -0.16 13.92 -7.67
CA GLY A 66 -0.89 14.30 -8.86
C GLY A 66 -2.07 13.37 -9.07
N ILE A 67 -3.26 13.93 -9.23
CA ILE A 67 -4.48 13.19 -9.53
C ILE A 67 -5.08 13.77 -10.81
N SER A 68 -5.35 12.90 -11.79
CA SER A 68 -6.04 13.30 -13.02
C SER A 68 -7.43 13.85 -12.71
N THR A 69 -7.91 14.77 -13.55
CA THR A 69 -9.30 15.26 -13.50
C THR A 69 -10.34 14.19 -13.82
N ARG A 70 -9.90 13.04 -14.32
CA ARG A 70 -10.72 11.86 -14.62
C ARG A 70 -10.13 10.63 -13.93
N PRO A 71 -10.17 10.58 -12.59
CA PRO A 71 -9.72 9.40 -11.86
C PRO A 71 -10.76 8.27 -12.01
N PRO A 72 -10.36 7.00 -11.81
CA PRO A 72 -11.30 5.90 -11.84
C PRO A 72 -12.28 6.02 -10.69
N ASN A 73 -13.57 5.96 -11.00
CA ASN A 73 -14.66 6.24 -10.06
C ASN A 73 -15.83 5.27 -10.16
N THR A 74 -15.77 4.32 -11.09
CA THR A 74 -16.83 3.33 -11.28
C THR A 74 -16.35 1.99 -10.72
N PRO A 75 -17.16 1.26 -9.93
CA PRO A 75 -16.79 -0.08 -9.48
C PRO A 75 -16.33 -0.97 -10.63
N SER A 76 -15.33 -1.82 -10.39
CA SER A 76 -14.65 -2.68 -11.38
C SER A 76 -13.79 -1.96 -12.44
N GLU A 77 -13.88 -0.63 -12.55
CA GLU A 77 -12.90 0.14 -13.29
C GLU A 77 -11.52 -0.10 -12.69
N SER A 78 -10.49 -0.18 -13.52
CA SER A 78 -9.18 -0.62 -13.05
C SER A 78 -8.04 0.08 -13.74
N VAL A 79 -6.94 0.20 -13.01
CA VAL A 79 -5.71 0.84 -13.45
C VAL A 79 -4.56 -0.13 -13.27
N ARG A 80 -3.53 0.01 -14.11
CA ARG A 80 -2.24 -0.61 -13.85
C ARG A 80 -1.46 0.27 -12.90
N VAL A 81 -0.93 -0.33 -11.85
CA VAL A 81 -0.15 0.37 -10.83
C VAL A 81 1.28 -0.13 -10.92
N VAL A 82 2.21 0.82 -10.88
CA VAL A 82 3.63 0.58 -10.71
C VAL A 82 4.04 1.27 -9.43
N ALA A 83 4.67 0.55 -8.52
CA ALA A 83 5.34 1.17 -7.39
C ALA A 83 6.81 0.81 -7.45
N ALA A 84 7.67 1.76 -7.11
CA ALA A 84 9.10 1.60 -7.04
C ALA A 84 9.60 2.15 -5.71
N GLY A 85 10.55 1.47 -5.10
CA GLY A 85 11.11 1.88 -3.82
C GLY A 85 11.83 0.75 -3.12
N ARG A 86 12.55 1.08 -2.06
CA ARG A 86 13.35 0.11 -1.30
C ARG A 86 12.91 0.10 0.15
N LEU A 87 12.46 -1.07 0.61
CA LEU A 87 12.30 -1.35 2.02
C LEU A 87 13.64 -1.89 2.55
N GLY A 88 14.18 -1.28 3.61
CA GLY A 88 15.38 -1.79 4.26
C GLY A 88 15.14 -3.18 4.85
N ARG A 89 15.70 -4.23 4.24
CA ARG A 89 15.49 -5.64 4.67
C ARG A 89 15.97 -5.93 6.10
N GLN A 90 16.94 -5.17 6.60
CA GLN A 90 17.58 -5.40 7.91
C GLN A 90 17.08 -4.47 9.02
N SER A 91 16.38 -3.39 8.66
CA SER A 91 15.80 -2.45 9.62
C SER A 91 14.50 -1.90 9.04
N PRO A 92 13.33 -2.36 9.51
CA PRO A 92 12.02 -1.85 9.09
C PRO A 92 11.81 -0.44 9.69
N GLY A 93 12.58 0.52 9.18
CA GLY A 93 12.42 1.94 9.46
C GLY A 93 11.44 2.58 8.49
N SER A 94 11.48 3.91 8.40
CA SER A 94 10.72 4.62 7.37
C SER A 94 11.24 4.27 5.98
N ALA A 95 10.32 4.07 5.03
CA ALA A 95 10.64 3.76 3.63
C ALA A 95 9.91 4.74 2.71
N SER A 96 10.55 5.10 1.60
CA SER A 96 10.02 5.99 0.57
C SER A 96 9.75 5.22 -0.72
N PHE A 97 8.66 5.56 -1.38
CA PHE A 97 8.21 4.94 -2.61
C PHE A 97 7.75 6.01 -3.62
N CYS A 98 7.85 5.67 -4.89
CA CYS A 98 7.15 6.35 -5.97
C CYS A 98 6.05 5.41 -6.48
N ILE A 99 4.84 5.92 -6.64
CA ILE A 99 3.69 5.13 -7.11
C ILE A 99 3.08 5.85 -8.31
N GLY A 100 2.85 5.12 -9.39
CA GLY A 100 2.13 5.61 -10.57
C GLY A 100 1.02 4.66 -10.95
N ALA A 101 -0.12 5.21 -11.38
CA ALA A 101 -1.24 4.46 -11.93
C ALA A 101 -1.61 4.99 -13.32
N TRP A 102 -1.94 4.08 -14.24
CA TRP A 102 -2.38 4.41 -15.59
C TRP A 102 -3.63 3.61 -15.97
N HIS A 103 -4.53 4.22 -16.72
CA HIS A 103 -5.49 3.46 -17.50
C HIS A 103 -4.76 2.67 -18.59
N ALA A 104 -5.31 1.53 -18.99
CA ALA A 104 -4.69 0.66 -19.99
C ALA A 104 -4.47 1.33 -21.36
N VAL A 105 -5.20 2.41 -21.63
CA VAL A 105 -5.28 3.10 -22.93
C VAL A 105 -4.72 4.53 -22.92
N CYS A 106 -4.31 5.05 -21.75
CA CYS A 106 -3.84 6.43 -21.61
C CYS A 106 -2.33 6.49 -21.44
N GLY A 107 -1.69 7.49 -22.06
CA GLY A 107 -0.25 7.76 -21.91
C GLY A 107 0.11 8.52 -20.63
N GLU A 108 -0.85 9.20 -20.01
CA GLU A 108 -0.66 9.98 -18.79
C GLU A 108 -1.14 9.23 -17.54
N PRO A 109 -0.47 9.41 -16.39
CA PRO A 109 -0.87 8.77 -15.15
C PRO A 109 -2.19 9.37 -14.62
N VAL A 110 -3.05 8.52 -14.08
CA VAL A 110 -4.25 8.97 -13.36
C VAL A 110 -4.00 9.29 -11.91
N VAL A 111 -3.01 8.64 -11.31
CA VAL A 111 -2.46 8.98 -10.00
C VAL A 111 -0.95 8.87 -10.09
N ILE A 112 -0.24 9.87 -9.59
CA ILE A 112 1.19 9.82 -9.33
C ILE A 112 1.43 10.28 -7.90
N MET A 113 2.26 9.55 -7.17
CA MET A 113 2.68 9.88 -5.82
C MET A 113 4.20 9.80 -5.75
N GLU A 114 4.81 10.92 -5.40
CA GLU A 114 6.25 11.04 -5.22
C GLU A 114 6.57 11.22 -3.74
N ASP A 115 7.71 10.66 -3.32
CA ASP A 115 8.13 10.64 -1.92
C ASP A 115 7.03 10.13 -0.96
N PHE A 116 6.33 9.07 -1.35
CA PHE A 116 5.35 8.39 -0.50
C PHE A 116 6.08 7.66 0.63
N LYS A 117 5.99 8.17 1.85
CA LYS A 117 6.69 7.66 3.01
C LYS A 117 5.78 6.83 3.88
N THR A 118 6.21 5.60 4.18
CA THR A 118 5.61 4.78 5.22
C THR A 118 6.52 4.73 6.44
N SER A 119 5.94 4.64 7.63
CA SER A 119 6.67 4.45 8.89
C SER A 119 6.02 3.36 9.74
N PRO A 120 6.78 2.59 10.52
CA PRO A 120 6.20 1.65 11.47
C PRO A 120 5.39 2.40 12.52
N VAL A 121 4.14 1.98 12.72
CA VAL A 121 3.37 2.41 13.90
C VAL A 121 4.09 1.83 15.12
N LYS A 122 4.32 2.65 16.15
CA LYS A 122 4.96 2.24 17.39
C LYS A 122 4.09 1.20 18.13
N GLY A 123 4.18 -0.05 17.71
CA GLY A 123 3.71 -1.23 18.41
C GLY A 123 4.91 -2.14 18.67
N GLY A 124 5.59 -1.94 19.79
CA GLY A 124 6.46 -2.97 20.38
C GLY A 124 7.82 -3.23 19.73
N MET A 125 8.43 -2.30 18.98
CA MET A 125 9.84 -2.45 18.57
C MET A 125 10.81 -2.09 19.72
N GLY A 126 10.48 -2.57 20.92
CA GLY A 126 11.10 -2.19 22.17
C GLY A 126 10.69 -3.10 23.33
N ALA A 127 10.55 -4.41 23.11
CA ALA A 127 10.68 -5.43 24.15
C ALA A 127 10.76 -6.82 23.50
N ASP A 128 11.83 -7.55 23.80
CA ASP A 128 12.00 -9.00 23.60
C ASP A 128 12.04 -9.56 22.16
N GLN A 129 13.21 -9.47 21.53
CA GLN A 129 13.69 -10.50 20.58
C GLN A 129 14.47 -11.63 21.28
N LYS A 130 14.10 -12.01 22.50
CA LYS A 130 14.48 -13.33 23.00
C LYS A 130 13.43 -14.33 22.53
N PRO A 131 13.82 -15.44 21.87
CA PRO A 131 12.92 -16.56 21.69
C PRO A 131 12.36 -16.92 23.08
N ARG A 132 11.04 -16.91 23.24
CA ARG A 132 10.44 -17.42 24.48
C ARG A 132 10.81 -18.89 24.57
N LEU A 133 11.70 -19.23 25.50
CA LEU A 133 12.02 -20.61 25.81
C LEU A 133 10.72 -21.30 26.25
N PRO A 134 10.38 -22.48 25.71
CA PRO A 134 9.19 -23.20 26.14
C PRO A 134 9.31 -23.48 27.65
N CYS A 135 8.39 -22.93 28.44
CA CYS A 135 8.36 -23.07 29.90
C CYS A 135 7.89 -24.44 30.39
N TYR A 136 8.01 -25.48 29.57
CA TYR A 136 7.69 -26.84 29.99
C TYR A 136 8.85 -27.76 29.64
N LYS A 137 9.35 -28.42 30.68
CA LYS A 137 10.21 -29.59 30.57
C LYS A 137 9.25 -30.78 30.48
N LEU A 138 9.30 -31.53 29.38
CA LEU A 138 8.73 -32.87 29.36
C LEU A 138 9.68 -33.75 30.19
N GLU A 139 9.15 -34.31 31.28
CA GLU A 139 9.73 -35.50 31.91
C GLU A 139 9.15 -36.76 31.26
#